data_AF-A0A6S7FBJ9-F1
#
_entry.id   AF-A0A6S7FBJ9-F1
#
_cell.length_a   1.000
_cell.length_b   1.000
_cell.length_c   1.000
_cell.angle_alpha   90.00
_cell.angle_beta   90.00
_cell.angle_gamma   90.00
#
_symmetry.space_group_name_H-M   'P 1'
#
loop_
_entity.id
_entity.type
_entity.pdbx_description
1 polymer ?
#
loop_
_entity_poly.entity_id
_entity_poly.type
_entity_poly.pdbx_seq_one_letter_code
_entity_poly.pdbx_strand_id
1 'polypeptide(L)'
;MCWNIYRWRTCVENKETKHIGTAAEELYLKRKSEASEMLFKSLLTLTILVLSCSAAVLPTGCASANFTIYSEQYGYLRRYGIYENLDLLEFSRTLPPSYFCFTSNYALEEIESGKCVGLETSTDLQLILTNNCKETWMYNSNEQKLVDSNIGYCVSAWNYPVPPPDVQFVSGLSPCAEWNHIVLIPNPGQKAKENVAILK
;
A
#
# COMPACT_ATOMS: atom_id res chain seq x y z
N MET A 1 -10.89 -35.32 -45.81
CA MET A 1 -9.60 -35.67 -46.45
C MET A 1 -8.67 -36.21 -45.39
N CYS A 2 -7.90 -37.22 -45.79
CA CYS A 2 -7.18 -38.17 -44.96
C CYS A 2 -5.98 -37.60 -44.16
N TRP A 3 -5.64 -38.39 -43.15
CA TRP A 3 -4.55 -38.33 -42.18
C TRP A 3 -3.11 -38.23 -42.74
N ASN A 4 -2.16 -37.87 -41.87
CA ASN A 4 -0.87 -38.57 -41.58
C ASN A 4 0.02 -37.63 -40.73
N ILE A 5 0.37 -37.88 -39.45
CA ILE A 5 1.27 -38.89 -38.86
C ILE A 5 2.52 -39.17 -39.70
N TYR A 6 3.68 -38.68 -39.26
CA TYR A 6 4.96 -39.33 -39.56
C TYR A 6 5.88 -39.43 -38.34
N ARG A 7 6.22 -40.69 -38.07
CA ARG A 7 7.15 -41.24 -37.09
C ARG A 7 8.35 -41.73 -37.90
N TRP A 8 9.57 -41.36 -37.53
CA TRP A 8 10.77 -42.03 -38.05
C TRP A 8 11.79 -42.27 -36.92
N ARG A 9 12.01 -43.56 -36.64
CA ARG A 9 13.25 -44.09 -36.07
C ARG A 9 14.17 -44.42 -37.24
N THR A 10 15.47 -44.17 -37.08
CA THR A 10 16.51 -45.05 -37.62
C THR A 10 17.69 -45.07 -36.67
N CYS A 11 18.05 -46.27 -36.22
CA CYS A 11 19.33 -46.59 -35.59
C CYS A 11 20.40 -46.66 -36.69
N VAL A 12 21.58 -46.12 -36.40
CA VAL A 12 22.82 -46.43 -37.14
C VAL A 12 23.83 -46.87 -36.09
N GLU A 13 24.20 -48.13 -36.14
CA GLU A 13 25.43 -48.63 -35.53
C GLU A 13 26.62 -48.16 -36.38
N ASN A 14 27.67 -47.66 -35.73
CA ASN A 14 29.01 -48.01 -36.19
C ASN A 14 30.05 -47.93 -35.08
N LYS A 15 30.96 -48.90 -35.14
CA LYS A 15 32.02 -49.27 -34.20
C LYS A 15 33.24 -48.34 -34.24
N GLU A 16 33.96 -48.37 -33.11
CA GLU A 16 35.41 -48.17 -32.93
C GLU A 16 35.97 -46.78 -33.32
N THR A 17 36.75 -46.08 -32.50
CA THR A 17 38.09 -46.48 -32.07
C THR A 17 38.68 -45.47 -31.04
N LYS A 18 39.61 -45.99 -30.22
CA LYS A 18 40.86 -45.36 -29.73
C LYS A 18 40.84 -44.26 -28.65
N HIS A 19 41.31 -44.69 -27.47
CA HIS A 19 42.31 -44.05 -26.61
C HIS A 19 42.77 -42.63 -27.00
N ILE A 20 42.24 -41.62 -26.30
CA ILE A 20 43.00 -40.43 -25.90
C ILE A 20 42.67 -40.19 -24.43
N GLY A 21 43.37 -40.92 -23.57
CA GLY A 21 43.36 -40.70 -22.13
C GLY A 21 44.24 -39.50 -21.75
N THR A 22 43.91 -38.95 -20.59
CA THR A 22 44.78 -38.23 -19.64
C THR A 22 45.04 -36.72 -19.78
N ALA A 23 44.92 -36.07 -20.94
CA ALA A 23 45.13 -34.60 -20.99
C ALA A 23 43.84 -33.75 -20.92
N ALA A 24 42.72 -34.27 -21.43
CA ALA A 24 41.45 -33.55 -21.46
C ALA A 24 40.72 -33.56 -20.09
N GLU A 25 40.95 -34.59 -19.27
CA GLU A 25 40.34 -34.70 -17.93
C GLU A 25 40.93 -33.72 -16.91
N GLU A 26 42.24 -33.44 -16.96
CA GLU A 26 42.86 -32.46 -16.05
C GLU A 26 42.42 -31.01 -16.35
N LEU A 27 42.23 -30.66 -17.63
CA LEU A 27 41.70 -29.35 -18.04
C LEU A 27 40.20 -29.18 -17.68
N TYR A 28 39.43 -30.28 -17.69
CA TYR A 28 38.01 -30.25 -17.30
C TYR A 28 37.84 -30.08 -15.79
N LEU A 29 38.67 -30.76 -14.99
CA LEU A 29 38.63 -30.63 -13.53
C LEU A 29 39.09 -29.25 -13.04
N LYS A 30 40.10 -28.65 -13.70
CA LYS A 30 40.57 -27.29 -13.34
C LYS A 30 39.54 -26.20 -13.63
N ARG A 31 38.81 -26.27 -14.76
CA ARG A 31 37.70 -25.33 -15.05
C ARG A 31 36.49 -25.49 -14.13
N LYS A 32 36.24 -26.69 -13.61
CA LYS A 32 35.12 -26.95 -12.69
C LYS A 32 35.36 -26.34 -11.30
N SER A 33 36.63 -26.31 -10.87
CA SER A 33 37.07 -25.64 -9.63
C SER A 33 36.82 -24.13 -9.68
N GLU A 34 37.27 -23.45 -10.75
CA GLU A 34 37.17 -21.99 -10.88
C GLU A 34 35.73 -21.50 -11.08
N ALA A 35 34.87 -22.29 -11.74
CA ALA A 35 33.44 -21.98 -11.88
C ALA A 35 32.67 -22.08 -10.54
N SER A 36 33.12 -22.95 -9.63
CA SER A 36 32.46 -23.13 -8.32
C SER A 36 32.75 -21.99 -7.33
N GLU A 37 33.96 -21.40 -7.37
CA GLU A 37 34.30 -20.25 -6.52
C GLU A 37 33.58 -18.95 -6.96
N MET A 38 33.34 -18.76 -8.25
CA MET A 38 32.58 -17.59 -8.73
C MET A 38 31.09 -17.67 -8.36
N LEU A 39 30.50 -18.86 -8.39
CA LEU A 39 29.10 -19.06 -7.98
C LEU A 39 28.94 -18.88 -6.46
N PHE A 40 29.90 -19.32 -5.64
CA PHE A 40 29.82 -19.14 -4.18
C PHE A 40 29.94 -17.66 -3.76
N LYS A 41 30.83 -16.89 -4.40
CA LYS A 41 30.96 -15.45 -4.14
C LYS A 41 29.73 -14.66 -4.60
N SER A 42 29.12 -15.06 -5.72
CA SER A 42 27.89 -14.44 -6.22
C SER A 42 26.65 -14.78 -5.37
N LEU A 43 26.59 -15.96 -4.75
CA LEU A 43 25.47 -16.31 -3.86
C LEU A 43 25.58 -15.59 -2.51
N LEU A 44 26.81 -15.39 -2.01
CA LEU A 44 27.06 -14.69 -0.74
C LEU A 44 26.77 -13.17 -0.84
N THR A 45 27.08 -12.53 -1.97
CA THR A 45 26.67 -11.13 -2.20
C THR A 45 25.17 -10.99 -2.41
N LEU A 46 24.50 -11.97 -3.02
CA LEU A 46 23.04 -11.95 -3.17
C LEU A 46 22.31 -12.14 -1.83
N THR A 47 22.89 -12.88 -0.86
CA THR A 47 22.29 -13.04 0.47
C THR A 47 22.52 -11.84 1.39
N ILE A 48 23.63 -11.11 1.22
CA ILE A 48 23.90 -9.90 2.01
C ILE A 48 23.04 -8.70 1.53
N LEU A 49 22.59 -8.69 0.27
CA LEU A 49 21.71 -7.63 -0.26
C LEU A 49 20.22 -7.83 0.01
N VAL A 50 19.77 -9.01 0.45
CA VAL A 50 18.37 -9.23 0.86
C VAL A 50 18.13 -8.86 2.33
N LEU A 51 19.20 -8.58 3.09
CA LEU A 51 19.13 -8.09 4.46
C LEU A 51 19.31 -6.57 4.59
N SER A 52 19.16 -5.81 3.50
CA SER A 52 19.10 -4.35 3.59
C SER A 52 17.70 -3.94 4.04
N CYS A 53 17.56 -3.80 5.36
CA CYS A 53 16.57 -2.97 6.04
C CYS A 53 15.17 -2.98 5.42
N SER A 54 14.41 -4.04 5.69
CA SER A 54 13.05 -3.80 6.15
C SER A 54 13.18 -3.01 7.44
N ALA A 55 13.37 -1.69 7.33
CA ALA A 55 12.99 -0.79 8.39
C ALA A 55 11.51 -1.13 8.59
N ALA A 56 11.22 -1.93 9.61
CA ALA A 56 9.92 -1.97 10.20
C ALA A 56 9.66 -0.51 10.56
N VAL A 57 8.96 0.19 9.67
CA VAL A 57 8.32 1.44 9.99
C VAL A 57 7.43 1.03 11.14
N LEU A 58 7.91 1.26 12.37
CA LEU A 58 7.12 1.11 13.56
C LEU A 58 5.83 1.86 13.23
N PRO A 59 4.65 1.19 13.27
CA PRO A 59 3.40 1.87 12.98
C PRO A 59 3.43 3.13 13.82
N THR A 60 3.41 4.28 13.16
CA THR A 60 3.42 5.59 13.78
C THR A 60 2.26 5.57 14.76
N GLY A 61 2.60 5.44 16.04
CA GLY A 61 1.70 4.82 17.00
C GLY A 61 0.44 5.66 17.12
N CYS A 62 -0.69 5.10 16.68
CA CYS A 62 -2.00 5.67 16.95
C CYS A 62 -2.08 6.08 18.41
N ALA A 63 -2.25 7.38 18.64
CA ALA A 63 -2.42 7.92 19.98
C ALA A 63 -3.88 7.77 20.43
N SER A 64 -4.81 7.66 19.49
CA SER A 64 -6.22 7.38 19.74
C SER A 64 -6.59 5.91 19.50
N ALA A 65 -7.75 5.50 20.02
CA ALA A 65 -8.45 4.32 19.51
C ALA A 65 -8.74 4.51 18.00
N ASN A 66 -8.81 3.40 17.26
CA ASN A 66 -9.17 3.45 15.85
C ASN A 66 -10.69 3.50 15.65
N PHE A 67 -11.08 4.12 14.54
CA PHE A 67 -12.46 4.40 14.20
C PHE A 67 -12.65 4.37 12.69
N THR A 68 -13.89 4.27 12.24
CA THR A 68 -14.27 4.50 10.84
C THR A 68 -14.91 5.89 10.71
N ILE A 69 -14.73 6.53 9.56
CA ILE A 69 -15.30 7.85 9.28
C ILE A 69 -16.54 7.66 8.40
N TYR A 70 -17.70 8.12 8.87
CA TYR A 70 -18.98 7.95 8.17
C TYR A 70 -19.63 9.29 7.88
N SER A 71 -20.16 9.45 6.68
CA SER A 71 -21.07 10.52 6.29
C SER A 71 -22.43 9.94 5.95
N GLU A 72 -23.51 10.52 6.46
CA GLU A 72 -24.87 10.10 6.09
C GLU A 72 -25.13 10.26 4.58
N GLN A 73 -24.56 11.31 3.99
CA GLN A 73 -24.75 11.62 2.58
C GLN A 73 -23.85 10.80 1.67
N TYR A 74 -22.64 10.45 2.09
CA TYR A 74 -21.65 9.85 1.16
C TYR A 74 -21.25 8.41 1.52
N GLY A 75 -21.58 7.94 2.71
CA GLY A 75 -21.17 6.64 3.21
C GLY A 75 -19.85 6.68 3.99
N TYR A 76 -19.12 5.59 4.00
CA TYR A 76 -17.84 5.48 4.72
C TYR A 76 -16.69 6.03 3.89
N LEU A 77 -15.82 6.83 4.53
CA LEU A 77 -14.53 7.16 3.97
C LEU A 77 -13.65 5.91 3.97
N ARG A 78 -13.03 5.61 2.84
CA ARG A 78 -12.13 4.47 2.71
C ARG A 78 -11.03 4.73 1.71
N ARG A 79 -9.97 3.93 1.81
CA ARG A 79 -8.93 3.83 0.79
C ARG A 79 -9.52 3.17 -0.46
N TYR A 80 -9.47 3.92 -1.57
CA TYR A 80 -9.77 3.39 -2.89
C TYR A 80 -8.58 2.58 -3.41
N GLY A 81 -7.37 3.14 -3.31
CA GLY A 81 -6.12 2.56 -3.81
C GLY A 81 -5.36 3.51 -4.73
N ILE A 82 -4.37 2.99 -5.44
CA ILE A 82 -3.54 3.81 -6.35
C ILE A 82 -4.29 4.07 -7.66
N TYR A 83 -4.48 5.35 -7.99
CA TYR A 83 -5.03 5.81 -9.26
C TYR A 83 -4.27 7.05 -9.73
N GLU A 84 -3.82 7.07 -10.99
CA GLU A 84 -3.04 8.18 -11.57
C GLU A 84 -1.84 8.61 -10.69
N ASN A 85 -1.17 7.63 -10.06
CA ASN A 85 -0.05 7.80 -9.11
C ASN A 85 -0.39 8.42 -7.75
N LEU A 86 -1.67 8.62 -7.45
CA LEU A 86 -2.16 9.07 -6.14
C LEU A 86 -2.80 7.91 -5.38
N ASP A 87 -2.57 7.84 -4.07
CA ASP A 87 -3.28 6.89 -3.21
C ASP A 87 -4.59 7.53 -2.77
N LEU A 88 -5.67 7.25 -3.50
CA LEU A 88 -6.92 7.97 -3.36
C LEU A 88 -7.76 7.48 -2.19
N LEU A 89 -8.52 8.43 -1.64
CA LEU A 89 -9.63 8.19 -0.74
C LEU A 89 -10.95 8.40 -1.49
N GLU A 90 -11.95 7.63 -1.10
CA GLU A 90 -13.32 7.77 -1.56
C GLU A 90 -14.30 7.70 -0.40
N PHE A 91 -15.50 8.25 -0.62
CA PHE A 91 -16.67 7.85 0.14
C PHE A 91 -17.43 6.75 -0.60
N SER A 92 -17.78 5.69 0.11
CA SER A 92 -18.56 4.58 -0.43
C SER A 92 -19.68 4.18 0.52
N ARG A 93 -20.89 4.00 -0.03
CA ARG A 93 -22.05 3.49 0.71
C ARG A 93 -22.14 1.96 0.71
N THR A 94 -21.39 1.30 -0.17
CA THR A 94 -21.55 -0.14 -0.45
C THR A 94 -20.31 -0.96 -0.11
N LEU A 95 -19.15 -0.33 -0.06
CA LEU A 95 -17.88 -1.02 0.17
C LEU A 95 -17.46 -0.92 1.66
N PRO A 96 -16.65 -1.87 2.15
CA PRO A 96 -16.20 -1.86 3.55
C PRO A 96 -15.41 -0.58 3.90
N PRO A 97 -15.54 -0.08 5.14
CA PRO A 97 -14.81 1.10 5.60
C PRO A 97 -13.32 0.82 5.77
N SER A 98 -12.51 1.89 5.69
CA SER A 98 -11.15 1.87 6.24
C SER A 98 -11.15 2.31 7.70
N TYR A 99 -10.12 1.90 8.43
CA TYR A 99 -9.92 2.31 9.82
C TYR A 99 -8.89 3.42 9.87
N PHE A 100 -9.15 4.39 10.73
CA PHE A 100 -8.31 5.56 10.94
C PHE A 100 -8.01 5.74 12.42
N CYS A 101 -6.96 6.49 12.73
CA CYS A 101 -6.67 6.99 14.07
C CYS A 101 -6.06 8.38 14.00
N PHE A 102 -6.06 9.08 15.13
CA PHE A 102 -5.23 10.26 15.31
C PHE A 102 -3.86 9.85 15.86
N THR A 103 -2.80 10.37 15.24
CA THR A 103 -1.43 10.29 15.75
C THR A 103 -1.22 11.29 16.89
N SER A 104 -0.06 11.23 17.56
CA SER A 104 0.29 12.19 18.62
C SER A 104 0.39 13.65 18.14
N ASN A 105 0.60 13.86 16.84
CA ASN A 105 0.70 15.18 16.23
C ASN A 105 -0.63 15.63 15.60
N TYR A 106 -1.74 14.96 15.94
CA TYR A 106 -3.07 15.21 15.39
C TYR A 106 -3.19 14.98 13.88
N ALA A 107 -2.23 14.29 13.25
CA ALA A 107 -2.42 13.80 11.88
C ALA A 107 -3.43 12.63 11.89
N LEU A 108 -4.25 12.55 10.85
CA LEU A 108 -5.23 11.48 10.66
C LEU A 108 -4.58 10.37 9.82
N GLU A 109 -4.33 9.21 10.41
CA GLU A 109 -3.63 8.09 9.78
C GLU A 109 -4.61 6.97 9.43
N GLU A 110 -4.48 6.40 8.23
CA GLU A 110 -5.19 5.18 7.81
C GLU A 110 -4.37 3.96 8.22
N ILE A 111 -4.99 3.06 8.99
CA ILE A 111 -4.31 2.01 9.76
C ILE A 111 -3.64 0.97 8.87
N GLU A 112 -4.28 0.57 7.77
CA GLU A 112 -3.78 -0.54 6.96
C GLU A 112 -2.52 -0.16 6.18
N SER A 113 -2.48 1.06 5.64
CA SER A 113 -1.35 1.58 4.88
C SER A 113 -0.30 2.30 5.74
N GLY A 114 -0.66 2.77 6.94
CA GLY A 114 0.19 3.63 7.78
C GLY A 114 0.43 5.01 7.18
N LYS A 115 -0.39 5.43 6.21
CA LYS A 115 -0.30 6.73 5.56
C LYS A 115 -1.27 7.72 6.19
N CYS A 116 -0.93 9.00 6.12
CA CYS A 116 -1.77 10.07 6.61
C CYS A 116 -2.71 10.62 5.53
N VAL A 117 -3.89 11.05 5.95
CA VAL A 117 -4.80 11.84 5.13
C VAL A 117 -4.18 13.23 4.97
N GLY A 118 -3.88 13.58 3.72
CA GLY A 118 -3.33 14.87 3.33
C GLY A 118 -4.00 15.40 2.06
N LEU A 119 -3.48 16.52 1.56
CA LEU A 119 -4.02 17.20 0.39
C LEU A 119 -3.18 16.94 -0.86
N GLU A 120 -3.87 16.79 -1.98
CA GLU A 120 -3.21 16.73 -3.29
C GLU A 120 -2.79 18.14 -3.73
N THR A 121 -1.49 18.30 -3.98
CA THR A 121 -0.84 19.59 -4.27
C THR A 121 -1.34 20.33 -5.50
N SER A 122 -1.96 19.62 -6.45
CA SER A 122 -2.46 20.22 -7.69
C SER A 122 -3.88 20.81 -7.57
N THR A 123 -4.66 20.38 -6.56
CA THR A 123 -6.05 20.84 -6.37
C THR A 123 -6.29 21.49 -5.01
N ASP A 124 -5.35 21.33 -4.07
CA ASP A 124 -5.35 21.85 -2.69
C ASP A 124 -6.55 21.45 -1.81
N LEU A 125 -7.53 20.74 -2.36
CA LEU A 125 -8.77 20.40 -1.66
C LEU A 125 -9.17 18.92 -1.82
N GLN A 126 -8.54 18.17 -2.72
CA GLN A 126 -8.73 16.72 -2.79
C GLN A 126 -7.95 16.02 -1.68
N LEU A 127 -8.60 15.08 -0.99
CA LEU A 127 -7.95 14.25 0.02
C LEU A 127 -7.32 13.00 -0.59
N ILE A 128 -6.10 12.71 -0.17
CA ILE A 128 -5.31 11.54 -0.57
C ILE A 128 -4.62 10.94 0.66
N LEU A 129 -4.12 9.71 0.52
CA LEU A 129 -3.19 9.11 1.47
C LEU A 129 -1.74 9.40 1.05
N THR A 130 -0.96 9.94 1.98
CA THR A 130 0.43 10.34 1.74
C THR A 130 1.32 9.94 2.90
N ASN A 131 2.62 9.80 2.63
CA ASN A 131 3.63 9.59 3.67
C ASN A 131 3.95 10.89 4.44
N ASN A 132 3.43 12.04 3.99
CA ASN A 132 3.62 13.33 4.61
C ASN A 132 2.49 13.60 5.62
N CYS A 133 2.77 13.53 6.92
CA CYS A 133 1.78 13.71 7.99
C CYS A 133 1.79 15.13 8.57
N LYS A 134 1.74 16.17 7.72
CA LYS A 134 1.80 17.57 8.17
C LYS A 134 0.43 18.16 8.45
N GLU A 135 -0.60 17.64 7.81
CA GLU A 135 -1.98 18.04 7.97
C GLU A 135 -2.45 17.66 9.38
N THR A 136 -3.08 18.62 10.05
CA THR A 136 -3.56 18.44 11.43
C THR A 136 -5.08 18.45 11.43
N TRP A 137 -5.67 17.49 12.12
CA TRP A 137 -7.09 17.22 12.04
C TRP A 137 -7.75 17.37 13.41
N MET A 138 -8.92 18.01 13.41
CA MET A 138 -9.75 18.19 14.60
C MET A 138 -11.15 17.66 14.33
N TYR A 139 -11.69 16.92 15.29
CA TYR A 139 -13.07 16.46 15.26
C TYR A 139 -13.91 17.23 16.28
N ASN A 140 -14.94 17.93 15.80
CA ASN A 140 -15.94 18.55 16.65
C ASN A 140 -17.14 17.60 16.78
N SER A 141 -17.29 16.96 17.94
CA SER A 141 -18.38 16.00 18.18
C SER A 141 -19.76 16.64 18.34
N ASN A 142 -19.83 17.92 18.72
CA ASN A 142 -21.11 18.63 18.86
C ASN A 142 -21.70 18.96 17.49
N GLU A 143 -20.84 19.36 16.55
CA GLU A 143 -21.24 19.68 15.17
C GLU A 143 -21.11 18.48 14.21
N GLN A 144 -20.49 17.39 14.67
CA GLN A 144 -20.17 16.21 13.88
C GLN A 144 -19.41 16.60 12.60
N LYS A 145 -18.30 17.31 12.77
CA LYS A 145 -17.45 17.80 11.67
C LYS A 145 -16.01 17.38 11.90
N LEU A 146 -15.39 16.89 10.83
CA LEU A 146 -13.95 16.62 10.78
C LEU A 146 -13.29 17.73 9.96
N VAL A 147 -12.35 18.43 10.58
CA VAL A 147 -11.80 19.71 10.11
C VAL A 147 -10.30 19.57 9.91
N ASP A 148 -9.80 20.03 8.77
CA ASP A 148 -8.37 20.33 8.61
C ASP A 148 -8.10 21.64 9.37
N SER A 149 -7.31 21.56 10.43
CA SER A 149 -7.08 22.66 11.37
C SER A 149 -6.12 23.71 10.81
N ASN A 150 -5.37 23.39 9.76
CA ASN A 150 -4.45 24.33 9.12
C ASN A 150 -5.21 25.34 8.27
N ILE A 151 -6.26 24.88 7.55
CA ILE A 151 -7.02 25.74 6.63
C ILE A 151 -8.46 26.02 7.09
N GLY A 152 -8.98 25.30 8.08
CA GLY A 152 -10.31 25.49 8.64
C GLY A 152 -11.45 24.94 7.78
N TYR A 153 -11.16 23.99 6.89
CA TYR A 153 -12.14 23.38 5.99
C TYR A 153 -12.57 22.02 6.51
N CYS A 154 -13.80 21.62 6.18
CA CYS A 154 -14.39 20.37 6.61
C CYS A 154 -14.29 19.30 5.54
N VAL A 155 -14.16 18.04 5.98
CA VAL A 155 -14.24 16.88 5.08
C VAL A 155 -15.59 16.85 4.36
N SER A 156 -15.54 16.57 3.07
CA SER A 156 -16.67 16.62 2.15
C SER A 156 -16.46 15.72 0.94
N ALA A 157 -17.51 15.54 0.12
CA ALA A 157 -17.31 15.10 -1.25
C ALA A 157 -16.70 16.22 -2.10
N TRP A 158 -15.83 15.85 -3.04
CA TRP A 158 -15.12 16.76 -3.93
C TRP A 158 -15.46 16.48 -5.38
N ASN A 159 -15.58 17.55 -6.17
CA ASN A 159 -15.77 17.42 -7.60
C ASN A 159 -14.42 17.18 -8.28
N TYR A 160 -14.06 15.91 -8.45
CA TYR A 160 -12.84 15.54 -9.16
C TYR A 160 -13.09 15.54 -10.67
N PRO A 161 -12.23 16.16 -11.50
CA PRO A 161 -12.49 16.31 -12.93
C PRO A 161 -12.65 14.98 -13.69
N VAL A 162 -11.91 13.94 -13.29
CA VAL A 162 -11.93 12.62 -13.94
C VAL A 162 -11.90 11.52 -12.85
N PRO A 163 -13.01 11.27 -12.15
CA PRO A 163 -13.04 10.26 -11.09
C PRO A 163 -12.83 8.86 -11.69
N PRO A 164 -12.21 7.93 -10.93
CA PRO A 164 -12.23 6.53 -11.34
C PRO A 164 -13.68 6.07 -11.58
N PRO A 165 -13.93 5.20 -12.57
CA PRO A 165 -15.29 4.91 -13.06
C PRO A 165 -16.20 4.23 -12.02
N ASP A 166 -15.62 3.62 -11.00
CA ASP A 166 -16.29 2.89 -9.92
C ASP A 166 -16.28 3.65 -8.58
N VAL A 167 -15.68 4.85 -8.51
CA VAL A 167 -15.76 5.72 -7.33
C VAL A 167 -17.12 6.37 -7.26
N GLN A 168 -17.78 6.27 -6.11
CA GLN A 168 -19.08 6.91 -5.88
C GLN A 168 -18.91 8.41 -5.64
N PHE A 169 -18.04 8.78 -4.71
CA PHE A 169 -17.73 10.17 -4.40
C PHE A 169 -16.26 10.29 -4.03
N VAL A 170 -15.51 11.14 -4.74
CA VAL A 170 -14.14 11.47 -4.35
C VAL A 170 -14.19 12.32 -3.07
N SER A 171 -13.31 12.05 -2.12
CA SER A 171 -13.23 12.84 -0.90
C SER A 171 -12.38 14.09 -1.08
N GLY A 172 -12.77 15.19 -0.43
CA GLY A 172 -12.01 16.41 -0.36
C GLY A 172 -12.45 17.32 0.78
N LEU A 173 -12.21 18.60 0.61
CA LEU A 173 -12.48 19.65 1.59
C LEU A 173 -13.42 20.72 1.01
N SER A 174 -14.26 21.26 1.88
CA SER A 174 -15.14 22.39 1.58
C SER A 174 -15.25 23.33 2.78
N PRO A 175 -15.77 24.56 2.59
CA PRO A 175 -16.18 25.39 3.72
C PRO A 175 -17.12 24.61 4.63
N CYS A 176 -16.90 24.69 5.94
CA CYS A 176 -17.70 23.97 6.93
C CYS A 176 -19.16 24.46 6.92
N ALA A 177 -20.07 23.54 6.61
CA ALA A 177 -21.50 23.78 6.56
C ALA A 177 -22.27 22.58 7.14
N GLU A 178 -23.60 22.71 7.27
CA GLU A 178 -24.48 21.69 7.85
C GLU A 178 -24.43 20.35 7.09
N TRP A 179 -24.10 20.38 5.80
CA TRP A 179 -24.00 19.17 4.98
C TRP A 179 -22.65 18.44 5.13
N ASN A 180 -21.67 19.01 5.84
CA ASN A 180 -20.39 18.36 6.17
C ASN A 180 -20.48 17.45 7.39
N HIS A 181 -21.56 16.68 7.49
CA HIS A 181 -21.83 15.84 8.64
C HIS A 181 -20.99 14.56 8.57
N ILE A 182 -20.05 14.43 9.51
CA ILE A 182 -19.09 13.33 9.67
C ILE A 182 -19.20 12.77 11.08
N VAL A 183 -19.39 11.45 11.16
CA VAL A 183 -19.44 10.69 12.41
C VAL A 183 -18.23 9.79 12.51
N LEU A 184 -17.50 9.89 13.62
CA LEU A 184 -16.45 8.92 13.95
C LEU A 184 -17.08 7.75 14.71
N ILE A 185 -17.06 6.56 14.11
CA ILE A 185 -17.62 5.34 14.70
C ILE A 185 -16.46 4.51 15.27
N PRO A 186 -16.37 4.33 16.60
CA PRO A 186 -15.30 3.55 17.22
C PRO A 186 -15.30 2.09 16.74
N ASN A 187 -14.12 1.49 16.59
CA ASN A 187 -14.02 0.06 16.31
C ASN A 187 -14.39 -0.76 17.57
N PRO A 188 -15.47 -1.57 17.54
CA PRO A 188 -15.93 -2.32 18.70
C PRO A 188 -14.93 -3.40 19.16
N GLY A 189 -13.98 -3.81 18.31
CA GLY A 189 -12.94 -4.78 18.65
C GLY A 189 -11.82 -4.23 19.54
N GLN A 190 -11.71 -2.91 19.68
CA GLN A 190 -10.72 -2.30 20.59
C GLN A 190 -11.34 -2.06 21.96
N LYS A 191 -10.86 -2.77 22.98
CA LYS A 191 -11.05 -2.32 24.36
C LYS A 191 -10.36 -0.97 24.48
N ALA A 192 -11.10 0.07 24.87
CA ALA A 192 -10.54 1.38 25.14
C ALA A 192 -9.33 1.19 26.04
N LYS A 193 -8.14 1.55 25.55
CA LYS A 193 -7.01 1.80 26.44
C LYS A 193 -7.42 3.05 27.22
N GLU A 194 -8.03 2.85 28.40
CA GLU A 194 -8.09 3.89 29.42
C GLU A 194 -6.70 4.53 29.50
N ASN A 195 -6.65 5.86 29.54
CA ASN A 195 -5.47 6.74 29.59
C ASN A 195 -5.17 7.52 28.29
N VAL A 196 -6.12 8.29 27.78
CA VAL A 196 -5.80 9.60 27.19
C VAL A 196 -6.84 10.60 27.69
N ALA A 197 -6.39 11.56 28.49
CA ALA A 197 -7.21 12.64 29.00
C ALA A 197 -7.63 13.54 27.82
N ILE A 198 -8.93 13.57 27.55
CA ILE A 198 -9.53 14.60 26.69
C ILE A 198 -9.54 15.89 27.51
N LEU A 199 -8.74 16.88 27.10
CA LEU A 199 -8.86 18.24 27.62
C LEU A 199 -10.24 18.78 27.22
N LYS A 200 -11.03 19.15 28.24
CA LYS A 200 -12.32 19.84 28.11
C LYS A 200 -12.13 21.29 27.71
#